data_AF-A0A7G9NTY8-F1
#
_entry.id   AF-A0A7G9NTY8-F1
#
_cell.length_a   1.000
_cell.length_b   1.000
_cell.length_c   1.000
_cell.angle_alpha   90.00
_cell.angle_beta   90.00
_cell.angle_gamma   90.00
#
_symmetry.space_group_name_H-M   'P 1'
#
loop_
_entity.id
_entity.type
_entity.pdbx_description
1 polymer ?
#
loop_
_entity_poly.entity_id
_entity_poly.type
_entity_poly.pdbx_seq_one_letter_code
_entity_poly.pdbx_strand_id
1 'polypeptide(L)'
;MTTTATPDWATELISLLDQQRRIYHDLGDLSRQQAALVSAGDAEPLLSLLGKRQQLIDQLTQLNGRIDPYKRDWPSLWAQLDRGDQFRIQQLIDQVQKLLDGIVEQDEKDRVALSAQRQHVSEELQQVRRGTAVNRAYGRPTAGPDNNRYSDYQG
;
A
#
# COMPACT_ATOMS: atom_id res chain seq x y z
N MET A 1 15.44 -41.91 25.65
CA MET A 1 15.10 -40.82 24.73
C MET A 1 15.69 -39.55 25.32
N THR A 2 16.84 -39.11 24.82
CA THR A 2 17.51 -37.90 25.30
C THR A 2 16.85 -36.70 24.64
N THR A 3 16.14 -35.88 25.42
CA THR A 3 15.74 -34.53 25.01
C THR A 3 17.02 -33.71 24.87
N THR A 4 17.52 -33.56 23.65
CA THR A 4 18.66 -32.68 23.38
C THR A 4 18.16 -31.25 23.59
N ALA A 5 18.83 -30.48 24.44
CA ALA A 5 18.45 -29.09 24.67
C ALA A 5 18.57 -28.28 23.36
N THR A 6 17.55 -27.46 23.07
CA THR A 6 17.55 -26.56 21.92
C THR A 6 18.80 -25.67 21.95
N PRO A 7 19.60 -25.63 20.86
CA PRO A 7 20.75 -24.76 20.79
C PRO A 7 20.37 -23.27 20.95
N ASP A 8 21.22 -22.47 21.60
CA ASP A 8 20.96 -21.04 21.81
C ASP A 8 20.72 -20.30 20.48
N TRP A 9 21.49 -20.65 19.45
CA TRP A 9 21.34 -20.08 18.10
C TRP A 9 19.97 -20.41 17.48
N ALA A 10 19.41 -21.58 17.77
CA ALA A 10 18.10 -22.00 17.26
C ALA A 10 16.99 -21.20 17.95
N THR A 11 17.13 -20.96 19.25
CA THR A 11 16.24 -20.08 20.01
C THR A 11 16.26 -18.65 19.47
N GLU A 12 17.46 -18.12 19.15
CA GLU A 12 17.60 -16.81 18.51
C GLU A 12 16.92 -16.78 17.14
N LEU A 13 17.20 -17.76 16.27
CA LEU A 13 16.59 -17.81 14.94
C LEU A 13 15.06 -17.88 14.99
N ILE A 14 14.50 -18.70 15.89
CA ILE A 14 13.05 -18.77 16.13
C ILE A 14 12.51 -17.38 16.51
N SER A 15 13.19 -16.68 17.42
CA SER A 15 12.80 -15.31 17.83
C SER A 15 12.87 -14.32 16.66
N LEU A 16 13.89 -14.41 15.80
CA LEU A 16 14.03 -13.57 14.61
C LEU A 16 12.89 -13.84 13.61
N LEU A 17 12.58 -15.10 13.33
CA LEU A 17 11.50 -15.47 12.41
C LEU A 17 10.12 -15.07 12.97
N ASP A 18 9.90 -15.17 14.28
CA ASP A 18 8.66 -14.71 14.90
C ASP A 18 8.52 -13.18 14.82
N GLN A 19 9.61 -12.42 15.01
CA GLN A 19 9.63 -10.97 14.80
C GLN A 19 9.32 -10.63 13.34
N GLN A 20 9.92 -11.36 12.39
CA GLN A 20 9.69 -11.18 10.96
C GLN A 20 8.21 -11.39 10.61
N ARG A 21 7.62 -12.46 11.13
CA ARG A 21 6.20 -12.78 10.96
C ARG A 21 5.29 -11.67 11.48
N ARG A 22 5.60 -11.09 12.64
CA ARG A 22 4.83 -9.98 13.22
C ARG A 22 4.92 -8.73 12.33
N ILE A 23 6.11 -8.37 11.88
CA ILE A 23 6.30 -7.22 10.97
C ILE A 23 5.50 -7.40 9.68
N TYR A 24 5.51 -8.60 9.08
CA TYR A 24 4.70 -8.86 7.89
C TYR A 24 3.20 -8.77 8.16
N HIS A 25 2.73 -9.27 9.31
CA HIS A 25 1.33 -9.09 9.70
C HIS A 25 0.96 -7.59 9.78
N ASP A 26 1.78 -6.80 10.47
CA ASP A 26 1.56 -5.36 10.62
C ASP A 26 1.59 -4.63 9.26
N LEU A 27 2.50 -5.02 8.36
CA LEU A 27 2.53 -4.50 6.98
C LEU A 27 1.24 -4.81 6.23
N GLY A 28 0.73 -6.05 6.34
CA GLY A 28 -0.54 -6.43 5.72
C GLY A 28 -1.73 -5.65 6.28
N ASP A 29 -1.74 -5.35 7.57
CA ASP A 29 -2.77 -4.52 8.21
C ASP A 29 -2.73 -3.07 7.70
N LEU A 30 -1.53 -2.51 7.53
CA LEU A 30 -1.35 -1.17 6.97
C LEU A 30 -1.72 -1.11 5.48
N SER A 31 -1.45 -2.15 4.67
CA SER A 31 -1.91 -2.20 3.27
C SER A 31 -3.43 -2.07 3.17
N ARG A 32 -4.18 -2.80 4.01
CA ARG A 32 -5.65 -2.72 4.01
C ARG A 32 -6.17 -1.34 4.42
N GLN A 33 -5.51 -0.69 5.39
CA GLN A 33 -5.84 0.68 5.78
C GLN A 33 -5.53 1.69 4.67
N GLN A 34 -4.43 1.49 3.93
CA GLN A 34 -4.06 2.32 2.79
C GLN A 34 -5.14 2.31 1.71
N ALA A 35 -5.66 1.13 1.37
CA ALA A 35 -6.73 0.98 0.38
C ALA A 35 -7.99 1.78 0.77
N ALA A 36 -8.35 1.77 2.06
CA ALA A 36 -9.48 2.54 2.56
C ALA A 36 -9.25 4.07 2.45
N LEU A 37 -8.06 4.55 2.82
CA LEU A 37 -7.70 5.98 2.77
C LEU A 37 -7.60 6.50 1.32
N VAL A 38 -7.09 5.69 0.42
CA VAL A 38 -7.08 5.98 -1.03
C VAL A 38 -8.49 6.19 -1.56
N SER A 39 -9.42 5.31 -1.18
CA SER A 39 -10.82 5.44 -1.59
C SER A 39 -11.49 6.69 -1.02
N ALA A 40 -11.04 7.18 0.15
CA ALA A 40 -11.56 8.38 0.79
C ALA A 40 -10.95 9.68 0.25
N GLY A 41 -9.79 9.62 -0.42
CA GLY A 41 -9.11 10.80 -0.97
C GLY A 41 -8.33 11.63 0.07
N ASP A 42 -8.13 11.11 1.28
CA ASP A 42 -7.47 11.81 2.38
C ASP A 42 -5.95 11.68 2.33
N ALA A 43 -5.27 12.72 1.82
CA ALA A 43 -3.83 12.70 1.57
C ALA A 43 -2.96 12.71 2.85
N GLU A 44 -3.35 13.45 3.89
CA GLU A 44 -2.56 13.55 5.14
C GLU A 44 -2.48 12.22 5.92
N PRO A 45 -3.61 11.53 6.21
CA PRO A 45 -3.59 10.19 6.80
C PRO A 45 -2.80 9.18 5.97
N LEU A 46 -2.88 9.28 4.64
CA LEU A 46 -2.15 8.41 3.73
C LEU A 46 -0.63 8.57 3.88
N LEU A 47 -0.12 9.81 3.94
CA LEU A 47 1.31 10.06 4.15
C LEU A 47 1.81 9.53 5.50
N SER A 48 1.03 9.70 6.57
CA SER A 48 1.34 9.15 7.90
C SER A 48 1.42 7.62 7.86
N LEU A 49 0.48 6.97 7.16
CA LEU A 49 0.47 5.52 6.99
C LEU A 49 1.69 5.03 6.20
N LEU A 50 2.07 5.71 5.12
CA LEU A 50 3.26 5.38 4.34
C LEU A 50 4.55 5.50 5.19
N GLY A 51 4.64 6.50 6.06
CA GLY A 51 5.75 6.63 7.01
C GLY A 51 5.86 5.43 7.96
N LYS A 52 4.74 4.96 8.51
CA LYS A 52 4.71 3.74 9.35
C LYS A 52 5.14 2.50 8.58
N ARG A 53 4.70 2.35 7.32
CA ARG A 53 5.13 1.24 6.45
C ARG A 53 6.64 1.26 6.23
N GLN A 54 7.23 2.43 5.96
CA GLN A 54 8.67 2.55 5.78
C GLN A 54 9.44 2.12 7.03
N GLN A 55 8.99 2.51 8.23
CA GLN A 55 9.63 2.08 9.49
C GLN A 55 9.62 0.56 9.66
N LEU A 56 8.54 -0.12 9.26
CA LEU A 56 8.46 -1.58 9.30
C LEU A 56 9.38 -2.24 8.27
N ILE A 57 9.50 -1.67 7.06
CA ILE A 57 10.43 -2.15 6.02
C ILE A 57 11.89 -2.01 6.48
N ASP A 58 12.23 -0.89 7.13
CA ASP A 58 13.57 -0.67 7.67
C ASP A 58 13.91 -1.70 8.76
N GLN A 59 12.96 -1.99 9.66
CA GLN A 59 13.09 -3.04 10.67
C GLN A 59 13.27 -4.42 10.03
N LEU A 60 12.48 -4.74 9.00
CA LEU A 60 12.59 -5.99 8.24
C LEU A 60 13.97 -6.14 7.59
N THR A 61 14.52 -5.05 7.06
CA THR A 61 15.85 -5.03 6.44
C THR A 61 16.94 -5.34 7.47
N GLN A 62 16.88 -4.72 8.64
CA GLN A 62 17.81 -5.01 9.74
C GLN A 62 17.69 -6.46 10.23
N LEU A 63 16.46 -6.94 10.37
CA LEU A 63 16.16 -8.30 10.82
C LEU A 63 16.67 -9.35 9.82
N ASN A 64 16.47 -9.14 8.52
CA ASN A 64 17.01 -10.00 7.47
C ASN A 64 18.54 -10.09 7.53
N GLY A 65 19.22 -8.97 7.78
CA GLY A 65 20.68 -8.97 7.98
C GLY A 65 21.12 -9.83 9.16
N ARG A 66 20.30 -9.95 10.21
CA ARG A 66 20.55 -10.87 11.34
C ARG A 66 20.22 -12.33 11.02
N ILE A 67 19.29 -12.59 10.11
CA ILE A 67 18.94 -13.95 9.67
C ILE A 67 19.97 -14.52 8.67
N ASP A 68 20.62 -13.66 7.88
CA ASP A 68 21.53 -14.06 6.82
C ASP A 68 22.68 -15.01 7.23
N PRO A 69 23.33 -14.86 8.40
CA PRO A 69 24.33 -15.84 8.85
C PRO A 69 23.78 -17.27 8.94
N TYR A 70 22.55 -17.45 9.42
CA TYR A 70 21.94 -18.78 9.53
C TYR A 70 21.58 -19.37 8.17
N LYS A 71 21.22 -18.53 7.18
CA LYS A 71 20.94 -18.98 5.82
C LYS A 71 22.19 -19.55 5.13
N ARG A 72 23.36 -18.95 5.38
CA ARG A 72 24.62 -19.38 4.74
C ARG A 72 25.02 -20.80 5.14
N ASP A 73 24.84 -21.14 6.42
CA ASP A 73 25.24 -22.43 6.97
C ASP A 73 24.03 -23.34 7.27
N TRP A 74 22.89 -23.09 6.59
CA TRP A 74 21.62 -23.74 6.87
C TRP A 74 21.67 -25.28 6.91
N PRO A 75 22.30 -25.98 5.95
CA PRO A 75 22.35 -27.45 5.98
C PRO A 75 23.05 -28.00 7.24
N SER A 76 24.14 -27.35 7.66
CA SER A 76 24.92 -27.74 8.83
C SER A 76 24.19 -27.46 10.13
N LEU A 77 23.49 -26.32 10.20
CA LEU A 77 22.67 -25.94 11.35
C LEU A 77 21.45 -26.85 11.48
N TRP A 78 20.79 -27.16 10.36
CA TRP A 78 19.60 -28.03 10.33
C TRP A 78 19.87 -29.45 10.85
N ALA A 79 21.05 -29.99 10.54
CA ALA A 79 21.47 -31.31 11.02
C ALA A 79 21.69 -31.39 12.54
N GLN A 80 21.87 -30.25 13.21
CA GLN A 80 22.06 -30.17 14.67
C GLN A 80 20.74 -30.02 15.44
N LEU A 81 19.64 -29.74 14.75
CA LEU A 81 18.33 -29.55 15.36
C LEU A 81 17.66 -30.88 15.66
N ASP A 82 16.87 -30.91 16.73
CA ASP A 82 15.91 -31.99 16.94
C ASP A 82 14.68 -31.82 16.03
N ARG A 83 13.81 -32.83 16.00
CA ARG A 83 12.60 -32.79 15.15
C ARG A 83 11.62 -31.69 15.56
N GLY A 84 11.57 -31.30 16.84
CA GLY A 84 10.65 -30.28 17.34
C GLY A 84 11.05 -28.89 16.86
N ASP A 85 12.34 -28.56 16.97
CA ASP A 85 12.88 -27.29 16.49
C ASP A 85 12.86 -27.20 14.96
N GLN A 86 13.17 -28.30 14.26
CA GLN A 86 13.02 -28.37 12.81
C GLN A 86 11.58 -28.06 12.39
N PHE A 87 10.60 -28.71 13.02
CA PHE A 87 9.19 -28.47 12.73
C PHE A 87 8.79 -27.02 13.00
N ARG A 88 9.18 -26.46 14.15
CA ARG A 88 8.85 -25.09 14.53
C ARG A 88 9.44 -24.06 13.57
N ILE A 89 10.72 -24.21 13.21
CA ILE A 89 11.37 -23.29 12.27
C ILE A 89 10.74 -23.41 10.87
N GLN A 90 10.46 -24.63 10.39
CA GLN A 90 9.79 -24.82 9.11
C GLN A 90 8.42 -24.13 9.09
N GLN A 91 7.61 -24.31 10.14
CA GLN A 91 6.32 -23.63 10.24
C GLN A 91 6.44 -22.11 10.19
N LEU A 92 7.44 -21.53 10.86
CA LEU A 92 7.66 -20.09 10.84
C LEU A 92 8.09 -19.61 9.46
N ILE A 93 8.97 -20.33 8.77
CA ILE A 93 9.39 -20.03 7.39
C ILE A 93 8.18 -20.05 6.46
N ASP A 94 7.36 -21.10 6.52
CA ASP A 94 6.16 -21.24 5.68
C ASP A 94 5.16 -20.12 5.93
N GLN A 95 4.96 -19.73 7.21
CA GLN A 95 4.09 -18.62 7.58
C GLN A 95 4.62 -17.28 7.06
N VAL A 96 5.93 -17.04 7.20
CA VAL A 96 6.58 -15.82 6.70
C VAL A 96 6.44 -15.72 5.18
N GLN A 97 6.70 -16.80 4.45
CA GLN A 97 6.56 -16.84 3.00
C GLN A 97 5.12 -16.55 2.57
N LYS A 98 4.15 -17.21 3.20
CA LYS A 98 2.73 -17.01 2.90
C LYS A 98 2.27 -15.57 3.15
N LEU A 99 2.74 -14.94 4.22
CA LEU A 99 2.42 -13.54 4.51
C LEU A 99 3.01 -12.61 3.46
N LEU A 100 4.28 -12.82 3.08
CA LEU A 100 4.94 -12.03 2.06
C LEU A 100 4.21 -12.12 0.72
N ASP A 101 3.87 -13.34 0.27
CA ASP A 101 3.14 -13.55 -0.98
C ASP A 101 1.78 -12.83 -0.96
N GLY A 102 1.06 -12.90 0.16
CA GLY A 102 -0.21 -12.20 0.34
C GLY A 102 -0.09 -10.67 0.31
N ILE A 103 0.98 -10.10 0.89
CA ILE A 103 1.24 -8.66 0.87
C ILE A 103 1.55 -8.21 -0.56
N VAL A 104 2.42 -8.93 -1.29
CA VAL A 104 2.77 -8.60 -2.67
C VAL A 104 1.53 -8.66 -3.58
N GLU A 105 0.70 -9.69 -3.43
CA GLU A 105 -0.54 -9.81 -4.19
C GLU A 105 -1.51 -8.65 -3.89
N GLN A 106 -1.66 -8.28 -2.61
CA GLN A 106 -2.54 -7.18 -2.22
C GLN A 106 -2.02 -5.82 -2.70
N ASP A 107 -0.73 -5.54 -2.56
CA ASP A 107 -0.14 -4.28 -3.00
C ASP A 107 -0.27 -4.11 -4.54
N GLU A 108 -0.18 -5.20 -5.31
CA GLU A 108 -0.42 -5.14 -6.76
C GLU A 108 -1.89 -4.83 -7.10
N LYS A 109 -2.84 -5.43 -6.37
CA LYS A 109 -4.28 -5.11 -6.51
C LYS A 109 -4.54 -3.64 -6.19
N ASP A 110 -3.96 -3.13 -5.11
CA ASP A 110 -4.11 -1.74 -4.68
C ASP A 110 -3.52 -0.77 -5.72
N ARG A 111 -2.37 -1.11 -6.32
CA ARG A 111 -1.74 -0.34 -7.40
C ARG A 111 -2.65 -0.23 -8.63
N VAL A 112 -3.29 -1.33 -9.03
CA VAL A 112 -4.24 -1.35 -10.15
C VAL A 112 -5.48 -0.50 -9.83
N ALA A 113 -6.05 -0.63 -8.63
CA ALA A 113 -7.21 0.14 -8.21
C ALA A 113 -6.94 1.65 -8.18
N LEU A 114 -5.79 2.06 -7.64
CA LEU A 114 -5.30 3.44 -7.65
C LEU A 114 -5.20 4.02 -9.06
N SER A 115 -4.64 3.25 -9.99
CA SER A 115 -4.51 3.67 -11.39
C SER A 115 -5.88 3.86 -12.07
N ALA A 116 -6.82 2.95 -11.80
CA ALA A 116 -8.18 3.04 -12.33
C ALA A 116 -8.93 4.26 -11.80
N GLN A 117 -8.84 4.54 -10.49
CA GLN A 117 -9.46 5.71 -9.87
C GLN A 117 -8.90 7.02 -10.45
N ARG A 118 -7.58 7.10 -10.66
CA ARG A 118 -6.95 8.27 -11.30
C ARG A 118 -7.48 8.50 -12.72
N GLN A 119 -7.69 7.42 -13.48
CA GLN A 119 -8.23 7.50 -14.84
C GLN A 119 -9.68 8.02 -14.82
N HIS A 120 -10.51 7.50 -13.93
CA HIS A 120 -11.91 7.93 -13.78
C HIS A 120 -12.02 9.43 -13.44
N VAL A 121 -11.26 9.90 -12.44
CA VAL A 121 -11.24 11.33 -12.07
C VAL A 121 -10.76 12.20 -13.24
N SER A 122 -9.78 11.72 -14.01
CA SER A 122 -9.29 12.44 -15.20
C SER A 122 -10.37 12.57 -16.28
N GLU A 123 -11.19 11.54 -16.48
CA GLU A 123 -12.32 11.54 -17.42
C GLU A 123 -13.45 12.48 -16.98
N GLU A 124 -13.82 12.44 -15.70
CA GLU A 124 -14.80 13.37 -15.11
C GLU A 124 -14.35 14.84 -15.27
N LEU A 125 -13.07 15.13 -14.96
CA LEU A 125 -12.50 16.46 -15.15
C LEU A 125 -12.53 16.91 -16.62
N GLN A 126 -12.27 16.00 -17.57
CA GLN A 126 -12.37 16.33 -19.00
C GLN A 126 -13.81 16.60 -19.43
N GLN A 127 -14.79 15.84 -18.92
CA GLN A 127 -16.21 16.07 -19.20
C GLN A 127 -16.68 17.42 -18.65
N VAL A 128 -16.30 17.77 -17.41
CA VAL A 128 -16.62 19.08 -16.81
C VAL A 128 -16.00 20.23 -17.62
N ARG A 129 -14.75 20.08 -18.08
CA ARG A 129 -14.09 21.08 -18.95
C ARG A 129 -14.78 21.24 -20.30
N ARG A 130 -15.29 20.16 -20.91
CA ARG A 130 -16.06 20.23 -22.16
C ARG A 130 -17.43 20.86 -21.95
N GLY A 131 -18.13 20.52 -20.86
CA GLY A 131 -19.43 21.11 -20.52
C GLY A 131 -19.36 22.63 -20.25
N THR A 132 -18.32 23.09 -19.56
CA THR A 132 -18.08 24.54 -19.34
C THR A 132 -17.70 25.29 -20.62
N ALA A 133 -16.98 24.67 -21.56
CA ALA A 133 -16.69 25.25 -22.87
C ALA A 133 -17.96 25.36 -23.74
N VAL A 134 -18.84 24.36 -23.71
CA VAL A 134 -20.13 24.38 -24.42
C VAL A 134 -21.06 25.46 -23.85
N ASN A 135 -21.16 25.60 -22.52
CA ASN A 135 -21.97 26.65 -21.91
C ASN A 135 -21.48 28.08 -22.25
N ARG A 136 -20.16 28.29 -22.42
CA ARG A 136 -19.63 29.59 -22.90
C ARG A 136 -19.87 29.84 -24.39
N ALA A 137 -19.96 28.79 -25.21
CA ALA A 137 -20.22 28.92 -26.64
C ALA A 137 -21.69 29.26 -26.94
N TYR A 138 -22.63 28.81 -26.10
CA TYR A 138 -24.05 29.14 -26.23
C TYR A 138 -24.50 30.36 -25.40
N GLY A 139 -23.72 30.78 -24.40
CA GLY A 139 -23.94 32.00 -23.62
C GLY A 139 -23.40 33.26 -24.30
N ARG A 140 -23.81 33.57 -25.54
CA ARG A 140 -23.52 34.88 -26.14
C ARG A 140 -24.57 35.89 -25.62
N PRO A 141 -24.17 36.96 -24.92
CA PRO A 141 -25.10 38.02 -24.56
C PRO A 141 -25.54 38.72 -25.85
N THR A 142 -26.84 38.65 -26.16
CA THR A 142 -27.50 39.62 -27.04
C THR A 142 -27.52 40.97 -26.31
N ALA A 143 -26.37 41.61 -26.21
CA ALA A 143 -26.29 43.05 -26.02
C ALA A 143 -26.46 43.67 -27.41
N GLY A 144 -27.70 44.02 -27.76
CA GLY A 144 -27.97 44.96 -28.84
C GLY A 144 -27.85 46.37 -28.27
N PRO A 145 -26.91 47.19 -28.74
CA PRO A 145 -26.95 48.63 -28.54
C PRO A 145 -27.71 49.24 -29.73
N ASP A 146 -28.89 49.82 -29.52
CA ASP A 146 -29.18 51.08 -30.21
C ASP A 146 -30.37 51.87 -29.64
N ASN A 147 -30.03 53.10 -29.26
CA ASN A 147 -30.79 54.33 -29.40
C ASN A 147 -32.27 54.38 -29.00
N ASN A 148 -32.43 54.78 -27.74
CA ASN A 148 -33.35 55.82 -27.33
C ASN A 148 -33.15 57.08 -28.21
N ARG A 149 -33.96 57.27 -29.26
CA ARG A 149 -34.03 58.54 -30.01
C ARG A 149 -35.50 58.93 -30.21
N TYR A 150 -36.00 59.66 -29.22
CA TYR A 150 -37.17 60.52 -29.33
C TYR A 150 -37.13 61.27 -30.66
N SER A 151 -38.03 60.91 -31.58
CA SER A 151 -38.40 61.77 -32.69
C SER A 151 -39.86 62.12 -32.47
N ASP A 152 -40.03 63.37 -32.06
CA ASP A 152 -41.28 64.13 -32.06
C ASP A 152 -42.15 63.76 -33.28
N TYR A 153 -43.37 63.33 -33.01
CA TYR A 153 -44.49 63.41 -33.93
C TYR A 153 -45.76 63.61 -33.12
N GLN A 154 -46.23 64.85 -33.10
CA GLN A 154 -47.64 65.32 -33.14
C GLN A 154 -47.58 66.82 -32.79
N GLY A 155 -48.04 67.74 -33.63
CA GLY A 155 -49.26 67.71 -34.43
C GLY A 155 -50.23 68.67 -33.78
#